data_AF-A0A8I2YR22-F1
#
_entry.id   AF-A0A8I2YR22-F1
#
_cell.length_a   1.000
_cell.length_b   1.000
_cell.length_c   1.000
_cell.angle_alpha   90.00
_cell.angle_beta   90.00
_cell.angle_gamma   90.00
#
_symmetry.space_group_name_H-M   'P 1'
#
loop_
_entity.id
_entity.type
_entity.pdbx_description
1 polymer ?
#
loop_
_entity_poly.entity_id
_entity_poly.type
_entity_poly.pdbx_seq_one_letter_code
_entity_poly.pdbx_strand_id
1 'polypeptide(L)'
;MSIEKLTRILDGYPEDLSGEDESEESETDEPKDPSGMDGPEDSSGEDKYKDESEEEPKDPSGKDGPKDLSEEDGSKDLSGEDGPEDSSGEDEDEDEDEEDEEFRFLKEEHYYRLMMISHESEIRAYERLKDLQGSAIPRLILTGQFLPPDERAIQPPALLFEYIPSISLFDITAQALTPVIREQLLSIIESLPSHGVVHNDITLTNIHFTPPERPVRGFILDFGCSLVREEVDDEEEWVLLGTGDLRWAKRMLEDESIRQSRVPRSRFQLPT
;
A
#
# COMPACT_ATOMS: atom_id res chain seq x y z
N MET A 1 16.78 1.63 -2.68
CA MET A 1 16.85 1.95 -1.25
C MET A 1 16.61 0.63 -0.54
N SER A 2 17.61 0.08 0.17
CA SER A 2 17.47 -1.22 0.86
C SER A 2 16.32 -1.17 1.88
N ILE A 3 15.65 -2.31 2.08
CA ILE A 3 14.53 -2.47 3.02
C ILE A 3 14.92 -1.98 4.42
N GLU A 4 16.13 -2.28 4.89
CA GLU A 4 16.65 -1.79 6.18
C GLU A 4 16.69 -0.26 6.28
N LYS A 5 16.89 0.44 5.15
CA LYS A 5 16.82 1.92 5.11
C LYS A 5 15.37 2.42 5.18
N LEU A 6 14.41 1.75 4.54
CA LEU A 6 13.00 2.12 4.65
C LEU A 6 12.46 1.87 6.04
N THR A 7 12.77 0.73 6.66
CA THR A 7 12.37 0.45 8.05
C THR A 7 13.02 1.42 9.02
N ARG A 8 14.31 1.74 8.88
CA ARG A 8 14.98 2.76 9.73
C ARG A 8 14.44 4.18 9.55
N ILE A 9 13.93 4.52 8.36
CA ILE A 9 13.33 5.83 8.12
C ILE A 9 11.92 5.89 8.71
N LEU A 10 11.15 4.81 8.63
CA LEU A 10 9.80 4.73 9.19
C LEU A 10 9.80 4.55 10.73
N ASP A 11 10.77 3.83 11.26
CA ASP A 11 10.98 3.63 12.72
C ASP A 11 11.81 4.76 13.37
N GLY A 12 12.16 5.80 12.59
CA GLY A 12 13.01 6.91 13.02
C GLY A 12 12.33 7.87 14.00
N TYR A 13 11.94 7.39 15.18
CA TYR A 13 12.05 8.20 16.39
C TYR A 13 13.53 8.25 16.78
N PRO A 14 14.08 9.43 17.13
CA PRO A 14 15.39 9.50 17.75
C PRO A 14 15.30 8.97 19.18
N GLU A 15 15.41 7.66 19.35
CA GLU A 15 15.91 7.14 20.62
C GLU A 15 17.42 7.37 20.61
N ASP A 16 17.89 8.22 21.52
CA ASP A 16 19.28 8.40 21.90
C ASP A 16 20.20 9.23 20.97
N LEU A 17 20.08 10.55 21.10
CA LEU A 17 21.20 11.48 20.95
C LEU A 17 22.10 11.48 22.20
N SER A 18 22.58 10.31 22.64
CA SER A 18 23.75 10.24 23.53
C SER A 18 24.92 9.70 22.73
N GLY A 19 25.77 10.61 22.27
CA GLY A 19 27.00 10.28 21.60
C GLY A 19 27.93 9.49 22.51
N GLU A 20 28.37 8.33 22.03
CA GLU A 20 29.65 7.77 22.43
C GLU A 20 30.46 7.50 21.16
N ASP A 21 31.44 8.37 21.01
CA ASP A 21 32.57 8.34 20.10
C ASP A 21 33.53 7.27 20.63
N GLU A 22 33.66 6.10 19.98
CA GLU A 22 34.86 5.28 20.11
C GLU A 22 35.25 4.63 18.76
N SER A 23 36.38 5.11 18.28
CA SER A 23 37.30 4.54 17.30
C SER A 23 37.63 3.07 17.58
N GLU A 24 37.91 2.28 16.53
CA GLU A 24 39.26 1.77 16.27
C GLU A 24 39.37 0.91 14.99
N GLU A 25 40.58 0.93 14.48
CA GLU A 25 41.09 0.40 13.21
C GLU A 25 41.37 -1.12 13.29
N SER A 26 41.32 -1.82 12.15
CA SER A 26 42.33 -2.82 11.70
C SER A 26 41.81 -3.50 10.43
N GLU A 27 42.41 -3.23 9.27
CA GLU A 27 43.48 -4.03 8.63
C GLU A 27 42.99 -5.31 7.93
N THR A 28 42.91 -5.18 6.60
CA THR A 28 43.42 -6.07 5.55
C THR A 28 43.36 -7.60 5.73
N ASP A 29 42.73 -8.27 4.77
CA ASP A 29 43.38 -9.41 4.11
C ASP A 29 42.91 -9.60 2.66
N GLU A 30 43.89 -9.85 1.80
CA GLU A 30 43.83 -9.93 0.33
C GLU A 30 43.14 -11.22 -0.21
N PRO A 31 42.70 -11.20 -1.48
CA PRO A 31 41.97 -12.29 -2.11
C PRO A 31 42.90 -13.41 -2.60
N LYS A 32 42.46 -14.67 -2.46
CA LYS A 32 43.08 -15.83 -3.13
C LYS A 32 42.30 -16.23 -4.37
N ASP A 33 43.05 -16.29 -5.46
CA ASP A 33 42.72 -16.59 -6.84
C ASP A 33 42.10 -17.99 -7.10
N PRO A 34 41.53 -18.19 -8.31
CA PRO A 34 40.65 -19.29 -8.68
C PRO A 34 41.38 -20.46 -9.34
N SER A 35 40.88 -21.67 -9.08
CA SER A 35 41.10 -22.86 -9.91
C SER A 35 39.83 -23.70 -9.76
N GLY A 36 38.97 -23.84 -10.77
CA GLY A 36 39.27 -24.51 -12.02
C GLY A 36 38.85 -25.97 -11.89
N MET A 37 37.66 -26.32 -12.40
CA MET A 37 37.35 -27.68 -12.87
C MET A 37 36.30 -27.61 -13.98
N ASP A 38 36.78 -27.97 -15.17
CA ASP A 38 36.01 -28.48 -16.30
C ASP A 38 35.19 -29.72 -15.91
N GLY A 39 34.03 -29.90 -16.53
CA GLY A 39 33.38 -31.21 -16.58
C GLY A 39 31.88 -31.19 -16.90
N PRO A 40 31.45 -31.68 -18.08
CA PRO A 40 30.05 -31.71 -18.49
C PRO A 40 29.39 -33.04 -18.09
N GLU A 41 28.14 -33.01 -17.64
CA GLU A 41 27.29 -34.21 -17.63
C GLU A 41 25.89 -33.88 -18.17
N ASP A 42 25.69 -34.30 -19.42
CA ASP A 42 24.39 -34.61 -19.99
C ASP A 42 23.68 -35.64 -19.10
N SER A 43 22.45 -35.35 -18.69
CA SER A 43 21.50 -36.39 -18.32
C SER A 43 20.10 -35.99 -18.78
N SER A 44 19.78 -36.45 -19.98
CA SER A 44 18.44 -36.60 -20.51
C SER A 44 17.65 -37.57 -19.61
N GLY A 45 16.71 -37.05 -18.83
CA GLY A 45 15.71 -37.82 -18.10
C GLY A 45 14.32 -37.50 -18.62
N GLU A 46 13.88 -38.27 -19.62
CA GLU A 46 12.47 -38.37 -19.97
C GLU A 46 11.75 -39.09 -18.82
N ASP A 47 10.87 -38.39 -18.09
CA ASP A 47 9.87 -39.07 -17.27
C ASP A 47 8.46 -38.67 -17.69
N LYS A 48 7.87 -39.61 -18.42
CA LYS A 48 6.44 -39.71 -18.73
C LYS A 48 5.71 -40.04 -17.43
N TYR A 49 4.87 -39.13 -16.95
CA TYR A 49 3.79 -39.50 -16.06
C TYR A 49 2.43 -39.31 -16.73
N LYS A 50 1.71 -40.44 -16.72
CA LYS A 50 0.37 -40.69 -17.19
C LYS A 50 -0.64 -39.87 -16.39
N ASP A 51 -1.51 -39.21 -17.13
CA ASP A 51 -2.95 -39.50 -17.27
C ASP A 51 -3.67 -40.31 -16.17
N GLU A 52 -4.95 -39.95 -16.03
CA GLU A 52 -6.06 -40.59 -15.33
C GLU A 52 -6.22 -40.32 -13.83
N SER A 53 -7.12 -39.39 -13.48
CA SER A 53 -8.45 -39.77 -12.96
C SER A 53 -9.31 -38.55 -12.66
N GLU A 54 -10.46 -38.53 -13.33
CA GLU A 54 -11.64 -37.73 -13.02
C GLU A 54 -12.20 -38.12 -11.65
N GLU A 55 -12.36 -37.18 -10.73
CA GLU A 55 -13.36 -37.31 -9.66
C GLU A 55 -14.16 -36.01 -9.56
N GLU A 56 -15.40 -36.10 -10.05
CA GLU A 56 -16.46 -35.12 -9.89
C GLU A 56 -17.16 -35.23 -8.51
N PRO A 57 -17.89 -34.18 -8.09
CA PRO A 57 -18.01 -33.79 -6.69
C PRO A 57 -19.17 -34.45 -5.94
N LYS A 58 -18.99 -34.61 -4.62
CA LYS A 58 -20.07 -34.95 -3.68
C LYS A 58 -20.64 -33.69 -3.04
N ASP A 59 -21.87 -33.36 -3.41
CA ASP A 59 -22.81 -32.56 -2.62
C ASP A 59 -23.07 -33.23 -1.27
N PRO A 60 -23.18 -32.43 -0.19
CA PRO A 60 -24.27 -32.69 0.74
C PRO A 60 -25.10 -31.44 1.01
N SER A 61 -26.36 -31.54 0.57
CA SER A 61 -27.51 -30.83 1.08
C SER A 61 -27.53 -30.75 2.61
N GLY A 62 -27.45 -29.53 3.16
CA GLY A 62 -27.67 -29.23 4.57
C GLY A 62 -28.69 -28.11 4.72
N LYS A 63 -29.94 -28.50 5.01
CA LYS A 63 -31.01 -27.61 5.46
C LYS A 63 -30.72 -27.18 6.90
N ASP A 64 -30.99 -25.92 7.23
CA ASP A 64 -31.45 -25.38 8.53
C ASP A 64 -31.39 -23.83 8.37
N GLY A 65 -32.48 -23.07 8.26
CA GLY A 65 -33.53 -22.83 9.25
C GLY A 65 -33.36 -21.41 9.82
N PRO A 66 -34.26 -20.44 9.56
CA PRO A 66 -34.10 -19.06 10.02
C PRO A 66 -34.45 -18.93 11.51
N LYS A 67 -33.62 -18.21 12.27
CA LYS A 67 -33.94 -17.79 13.64
C LYS A 67 -34.22 -16.29 13.62
N ASP A 68 -35.48 -15.96 13.85
CA ASP A 68 -35.95 -14.67 14.34
C ASP A 68 -35.17 -14.30 15.61
N LEU A 69 -34.61 -13.08 15.65
CA LEU A 69 -34.25 -12.43 16.89
C LEU A 69 -34.89 -11.05 16.93
N SER A 70 -35.73 -10.94 17.94
CA SER A 70 -36.59 -9.84 18.33
C SER A 70 -35.84 -8.57 18.67
N GLU A 71 -36.48 -7.48 18.28
CA GLU A 71 -36.46 -6.13 18.82
C GLU A 71 -36.26 -6.09 20.35
N GLU A 72 -35.33 -5.24 20.82
CA GLU A 72 -35.49 -4.57 22.11
C GLU A 72 -35.16 -3.07 21.97
N ASP A 73 -36.23 -2.31 22.16
CA ASP A 73 -36.33 -0.87 22.35
C ASP A 73 -35.81 -0.50 23.74
N GLY A 74 -34.97 0.52 23.80
CA GLY A 74 -34.24 0.92 25.00
C GLY A 74 -33.98 2.41 25.03
N SER A 75 -35.04 3.20 24.96
CA SER A 75 -35.05 4.64 25.19
C SER A 75 -34.71 4.95 26.66
N LYS A 76 -33.63 5.71 26.90
CA LYS A 76 -33.34 6.34 28.19
C LYS A 76 -33.03 7.82 27.99
N ASP A 77 -34.08 8.61 28.23
CA ASP A 77 -34.00 10.01 28.58
C ASP A 77 -33.22 10.18 29.89
N LEU A 78 -32.20 11.03 29.89
CA LEU A 78 -31.67 11.64 31.10
C LEU A 78 -31.59 13.15 30.89
N SER A 79 -32.65 13.80 31.35
CA SER A 79 -32.74 15.22 31.69
C SER A 79 -31.97 15.49 32.98
N GLY A 80 -31.21 16.59 33.01
CA GLY A 80 -30.68 17.21 34.23
C GLY A 80 -29.27 17.76 34.00
N GLU A 81 -28.89 18.96 34.41
CA GLU A 81 -29.53 20.05 35.16
C GLU A 81 -28.78 21.33 34.75
N ASP A 82 -29.52 22.42 34.59
CA ASP A 82 -28.97 23.77 34.43
C ASP A 82 -28.35 24.24 35.75
N GLY A 83 -27.04 24.47 35.76
CA GLY A 83 -26.34 25.17 36.84
C GLY A 83 -25.45 26.28 36.26
N PRO A 84 -25.73 27.57 36.53
CA PRO A 84 -24.85 28.66 36.17
C PRO A 84 -23.84 28.89 37.30
N GLU A 85 -22.63 28.35 37.17
CA GLU A 85 -21.50 28.76 38.01
C GLU A 85 -20.62 29.75 37.24
N ASP A 86 -20.84 31.01 37.58
CA ASP A 86 -20.07 32.19 37.23
C ASP A 86 -18.71 32.08 37.96
N SER A 87 -17.70 31.57 37.27
CA SER A 87 -16.33 31.50 37.77
C SER A 87 -15.43 32.34 36.88
N SER A 88 -15.32 33.62 37.24
CA SER A 88 -14.27 34.53 36.80
C SER A 88 -12.92 34.04 37.34
N GLY A 89 -12.29 33.12 36.61
CA GLY A 89 -10.90 32.68 36.82
C GLY A 89 -9.98 33.53 35.95
N GLU A 90 -9.00 34.14 36.59
CA GLU A 90 -8.09 35.15 36.06
C GLU A 90 -7.09 34.57 35.04
N ASP A 91 -6.66 35.46 34.14
CA ASP A 91 -5.85 35.23 32.96
C ASP A 91 -4.41 34.74 33.28
N GLU A 92 -4.10 33.47 33.02
CA GLU A 92 -2.73 32.94 32.97
C GLU A 92 -2.60 31.87 31.86
N ASP A 93 -2.87 32.22 30.60
CA ASP A 93 -2.72 31.33 29.42
C ASP A 93 -1.82 31.98 28.34
N GLU A 94 -0.54 32.27 28.63
CA GLU A 94 0.39 32.87 27.64
C GLU A 94 1.65 32.04 27.30
N ASP A 95 1.81 30.81 27.83
CA ASP A 95 3.03 30.01 27.60
C ASP A 95 2.81 28.68 26.82
N GLU A 96 1.60 28.40 26.31
CA GLU A 96 1.32 27.16 25.53
C GLU A 96 1.65 27.27 24.02
N ASP A 97 2.01 28.45 23.50
CA ASP A 97 2.13 28.67 22.04
C ASP A 97 3.50 28.32 21.43
N GLU A 98 4.61 28.36 22.19
CA GLU A 98 5.96 28.18 21.63
C GLU A 98 6.35 26.69 21.42
N GLU A 99 6.01 25.79 22.36
CA GLU A 99 6.22 24.33 22.17
C GLU A 99 5.43 23.79 20.97
N ASP A 100 4.32 24.46 20.67
CA ASP A 100 3.44 24.19 19.55
C ASP A 100 4.08 24.53 18.19
N GLU A 101 4.91 25.56 18.11
CA GLU A 101 5.58 25.98 16.87
C GLU A 101 6.72 25.04 16.48
N GLU A 102 7.59 24.66 17.42
CA GLU A 102 8.69 23.72 17.17
C GLU A 102 8.15 22.35 16.77
N PHE A 103 7.11 21.87 17.47
CA PHE A 103 6.45 20.62 17.12
C PHE A 103 5.81 20.66 15.72
N ARG A 104 5.19 21.78 15.33
CA ARG A 104 4.65 21.99 13.98
C ARG A 104 5.75 21.93 12.92
N PHE A 105 6.89 22.58 13.17
CA PHE A 105 8.02 22.57 12.24
C PHE A 105 8.61 21.17 12.06
N LEU A 106 8.87 20.44 13.15
CA LEU A 106 9.40 19.07 13.10
C LEU A 106 8.45 18.13 12.36
N LYS A 107 7.14 18.29 12.57
CA LYS A 107 6.11 17.51 11.88
C LYS A 107 6.08 17.83 10.38
N GLU A 108 6.17 19.11 10.01
CA GLU A 108 6.21 19.51 8.60
C GLU A 108 7.47 18.98 7.90
N GLU A 109 8.64 19.08 8.53
CA GLU A 109 9.88 18.53 8.00
C GLU A 109 9.80 17.01 7.82
N HIS A 110 9.25 16.30 8.83
CA HIS A 110 9.06 14.85 8.76
C HIS A 110 8.18 14.45 7.58
N TYR A 111 7.01 15.09 7.41
CA TYR A 111 6.14 14.80 6.26
C TYR A 111 6.78 15.17 4.92
N TYR A 112 7.57 16.24 4.89
CA TYR A 112 8.31 16.58 3.68
C TYR A 112 9.31 15.48 3.30
N ARG A 113 10.07 14.95 4.26
CA ARG A 113 11.00 13.84 4.01
C ARG A 113 10.27 12.58 3.52
N LEU A 114 9.16 12.20 4.18
CA LEU A 114 8.35 11.06 3.74
C LEU A 114 7.83 11.26 2.32
N MET A 115 7.29 12.45 2.01
CA MET A 115 6.81 12.78 0.68
C MET A 115 7.91 12.70 -0.40
N MET A 116 9.12 13.15 -0.10
CA MET A 116 10.24 13.07 -1.03
C MET A 116 10.64 11.62 -1.31
N ILE A 117 10.65 10.77 -0.29
CA ILE A 117 10.92 9.33 -0.43
C ILE A 117 9.83 8.65 -1.26
N SER A 118 8.57 8.94 -0.96
CA SER A 118 7.45 8.38 -1.72
C SER A 118 7.45 8.83 -3.17
N HIS A 119 7.73 10.11 -3.43
CA HIS A 119 7.84 10.62 -4.78
C HIS A 119 8.98 9.96 -5.57
N GLU A 120 10.15 9.77 -4.95
CA GLU A 120 11.28 9.08 -5.60
C GLU A 120 10.94 7.62 -5.90
N SER A 121 10.35 6.91 -4.93
CA SER A 121 9.89 5.54 -5.10
C SER A 121 8.90 5.42 -6.26
N GLU A 122 7.88 6.28 -6.29
CA GLU A 122 6.83 6.25 -7.30
C GLU A 122 7.38 6.52 -8.70
N ILE A 123 8.27 7.51 -8.88
CA ILE A 123 8.92 7.75 -10.18
C ILE A 123 9.66 6.50 -10.66
N ARG A 124 10.49 5.89 -9.79
CA ARG A 124 11.28 4.71 -10.15
C ARG A 124 10.38 3.54 -10.53
N ALA A 125 9.27 3.34 -9.82
CA ALA A 125 8.28 2.32 -10.18
C ALA A 125 7.67 2.58 -11.56
N TYR A 126 7.22 3.81 -11.83
CA TYR A 126 6.64 4.15 -13.14
C TYR A 126 7.65 4.02 -14.29
N GLU A 127 8.94 4.29 -14.05
CA GLU A 127 10.00 4.05 -15.02
C GLU A 127 10.19 2.56 -15.35
N ARG A 128 10.13 1.69 -14.33
CA ARG A 128 10.22 0.22 -14.50
C ARG A 128 8.97 -0.38 -15.15
N LEU A 129 7.80 0.18 -14.87
CA LEU A 129 6.49 -0.32 -15.34
C LEU A 129 6.02 0.38 -16.63
N LYS A 130 6.95 0.87 -17.45
CA LYS A 130 6.64 1.71 -18.61
C LYS A 130 5.72 1.03 -19.63
N ASP A 131 5.84 -0.27 -19.81
CA ASP A 131 5.02 -1.09 -20.71
C ASP A 131 3.62 -1.40 -20.15
N LEU A 132 3.43 -1.25 -18.83
CA LEU A 132 2.15 -1.38 -18.15
C LEU A 132 1.34 -0.06 -18.10
N GLN A 133 1.95 1.07 -18.46
CA GLN A 133 1.30 2.38 -18.42
C GLN A 133 0.19 2.54 -19.47
N GLY A 134 -0.98 2.98 -19.02
CA GLY A 134 -2.21 3.14 -19.79
C GLY A 134 -3.04 1.85 -19.93
N SER A 135 -2.52 0.71 -19.46
CA SER A 135 -3.23 -0.56 -19.43
C SER A 135 -3.52 -0.99 -18.00
N ALA A 136 -2.48 -1.34 -17.24
CA ALA A 136 -2.54 -1.90 -15.90
C ALA A 136 -2.27 -0.86 -14.79
N ILE A 137 -1.61 0.24 -15.13
CA ILE A 137 -1.45 1.44 -14.30
C ILE A 137 -1.73 2.68 -15.17
N PRO A 138 -2.04 3.86 -14.62
CA PRO A 138 -2.18 5.10 -15.42
C PRO A 138 -0.89 5.46 -16.15
N ARG A 139 -0.97 6.35 -17.14
CA ARG A 139 0.25 6.96 -17.71
C ARG A 139 0.74 8.10 -16.83
N LEU A 140 2.03 8.11 -16.51
CA LEU A 140 2.70 9.29 -15.97
C LEU A 140 2.95 10.27 -17.12
N ILE A 141 2.28 11.42 -17.08
CA ILE A 141 2.34 12.45 -18.13
C ILE A 141 3.48 13.44 -17.86
N LEU A 142 3.60 13.90 -16.61
CA LEU A 142 4.56 14.94 -16.22
C LEU A 142 4.94 14.79 -14.75
N THR A 143 6.18 15.18 -14.43
CA THR A 143 6.65 15.43 -13.07
C THR A 143 6.93 16.92 -12.88
N GLY A 144 6.76 17.45 -11.68
CA GLY A 144 6.93 18.86 -11.42
C GLY A 144 6.93 19.20 -9.93
N GLN A 145 6.64 20.46 -9.63
CA GLN A 145 6.49 20.97 -8.28
C GLN A 145 5.13 21.65 -8.15
N PHE A 146 4.45 21.40 -7.04
CA PHE A 146 3.27 22.15 -6.65
C PHE A 146 3.73 23.48 -6.04
N LEU A 147 3.30 24.58 -6.67
CA LEU A 147 3.53 25.93 -6.16
C LEU A 147 2.29 26.34 -5.36
N PRO A 148 2.32 26.25 -4.02
CA PRO A 148 1.17 26.64 -3.23
C PRO A 148 0.93 28.16 -3.38
N PRO A 149 -0.33 28.62 -3.26
CA PRO A 149 -0.66 30.04 -3.40
C PRO A 149 -0.23 30.88 -2.18
N ASP A 150 0.20 30.24 -1.10
CA ASP A 150 0.69 30.87 0.13
C ASP A 150 2.23 30.95 0.14
N GLU A 151 2.78 31.63 1.16
CA GLU A 151 4.23 31.86 1.30
C GLU A 151 4.99 30.68 1.93
N ARG A 152 4.46 29.44 1.80
CA ARG A 152 5.13 28.27 2.37
C ARG A 152 6.52 28.09 1.75
N ALA A 153 7.49 27.81 2.61
CA ALA A 153 8.87 27.56 2.19
C ALA A 153 9.01 26.26 1.38
N ILE A 154 8.10 25.31 1.59
CA ILE A 154 8.15 23.99 0.97
C ILE A 154 7.29 23.97 -0.30
N GLN A 155 7.90 23.50 -1.38
CA GLN A 155 7.24 23.23 -2.65
C GLN A 155 7.20 21.71 -2.87
N PRO A 156 6.07 21.06 -2.58
CA PRO A 156 5.91 19.62 -2.77
C PRO A 156 6.23 19.19 -4.20
N PRO A 157 6.88 18.05 -4.42
CA PRO A 157 6.93 17.46 -5.75
C PRO A 157 5.53 17.03 -6.17
N ALA A 158 5.29 17.01 -7.49
CA ALA A 158 3.99 16.69 -8.06
C ALA A 158 4.13 15.74 -9.25
N LEU A 159 3.21 14.77 -9.33
CA LEU A 159 3.07 13.85 -10.44
C LEU A 159 1.72 14.10 -11.12
N LEU A 160 1.72 14.16 -12.46
CA LEU A 160 0.52 14.29 -13.26
C LEU A 160 0.26 12.99 -14.01
N PHE A 161 -0.88 12.38 -13.75
CA PHE A 161 -1.29 11.12 -14.37
C PHE A 161 -2.42 11.29 -15.37
N GLU A 162 -2.56 10.30 -16.25
CA GLU A 162 -3.76 10.10 -17.06
C GLU A 162 -5.00 9.97 -16.16
N TYR A 163 -6.02 10.77 -16.45
CA TYR A 163 -7.31 10.65 -15.76
C TYR A 163 -8.12 9.50 -16.35
N ILE A 164 -8.46 8.52 -15.49
CA ILE A 164 -9.26 7.35 -15.85
C ILE A 164 -10.52 7.33 -14.98
N PRO A 165 -11.72 7.59 -15.54
CA PRO A 165 -12.98 7.43 -14.83
C PRO A 165 -13.10 6.01 -14.27
N SER A 166 -13.24 5.87 -12.97
CA SER A 166 -13.14 4.58 -12.29
C SER A 166 -13.91 4.52 -10.98
N ILE A 167 -14.05 3.30 -10.44
CA ILE A 167 -14.55 3.00 -9.11
C ILE A 167 -13.48 2.19 -8.37
N SER A 168 -13.26 2.50 -7.10
CA SER A 168 -12.28 1.78 -6.26
C SER A 168 -12.78 0.37 -5.92
N LEU A 169 -11.87 -0.55 -5.56
CA LEU A 169 -12.23 -1.87 -5.02
C LEU A 169 -13.01 -1.74 -3.70
N PHE A 170 -12.80 -0.64 -2.98
CA PHE A 170 -13.56 -0.30 -1.80
C PHE A 170 -15.05 -0.06 -2.09
N ASP A 171 -15.38 0.64 -3.19
CA ASP A 171 -16.75 1.05 -3.52
C ASP A 171 -17.49 0.11 -4.49
N ILE A 172 -16.77 -0.80 -5.16
CA ILE A 172 -17.36 -1.69 -6.17
C ILE A 172 -18.21 -2.81 -5.54
N THR A 173 -19.36 -3.09 -6.15
CA THR A 173 -20.20 -4.22 -5.75
C THR A 173 -19.58 -5.55 -6.14
N ALA A 174 -19.83 -6.60 -5.35
CA ALA A 174 -19.35 -7.95 -5.66
C ALA A 174 -19.82 -8.48 -7.03
N GLN A 175 -21.03 -8.12 -7.43
CA GLN A 175 -21.62 -8.54 -8.70
C GLN A 175 -20.89 -7.93 -9.91
N ALA A 176 -20.28 -6.75 -9.75
CA ALA A 176 -19.51 -6.11 -10.82
C ALA A 176 -18.10 -6.73 -10.99
N LEU A 177 -17.57 -7.42 -9.97
CA LEU A 177 -16.28 -8.12 -10.02
C LEU A 177 -16.41 -9.51 -10.65
N THR A 178 -16.48 -9.56 -11.97
CA THR A 178 -16.47 -10.82 -12.73
C THR A 178 -15.15 -11.59 -12.52
N PRO A 179 -15.15 -12.94 -12.64
CA PRO A 179 -13.92 -13.73 -12.53
C PRO A 179 -12.80 -13.25 -13.45
N VAL A 180 -13.15 -12.88 -14.69
CA VAL A 180 -12.20 -12.38 -15.69
C VAL A 180 -11.45 -11.13 -15.21
N ILE A 181 -12.16 -10.18 -14.58
CA ILE A 181 -11.53 -8.95 -14.06
C ILE A 181 -10.64 -9.25 -12.85
N ARG A 182 -11.04 -10.21 -12.00
CA ARG A 182 -10.22 -10.64 -10.85
C ARG A 182 -8.92 -11.29 -11.34
N GLU A 183 -9.02 -12.22 -12.28
CA GLU A 183 -7.86 -12.88 -12.89
C GLU A 183 -6.93 -11.88 -13.57
N GLN A 184 -7.48 -10.91 -14.30
CA GLN A 184 -6.69 -9.83 -14.91
C GLN A 184 -5.92 -9.04 -13.86
N LEU A 185 -6.58 -8.61 -12.78
CA LEU A 185 -5.94 -7.84 -11.71
C LEU A 185 -4.86 -8.66 -11.00
N LEU A 186 -5.14 -9.93 -10.68
CA LEU A 186 -4.17 -10.81 -10.04
C LEU A 186 -2.95 -11.03 -10.93
N SER A 187 -3.16 -11.21 -12.25
CA SER A 187 -2.07 -11.33 -13.21
C SER A 187 -1.21 -10.06 -13.29
N ILE A 188 -1.82 -8.86 -13.18
CA ILE A 188 -1.09 -7.60 -13.09
C ILE A 188 -0.19 -7.60 -11.85
N ILE A 189 -0.75 -7.87 -10.67
CA ILE A 189 -0.01 -7.85 -9.39
C ILE A 189 1.11 -8.89 -9.39
N GLU A 190 0.83 -10.09 -9.87
CA GLU A 190 1.81 -11.17 -10.02
C GLU A 190 2.96 -10.83 -10.98
N SER A 191 2.71 -9.94 -11.95
CA SER A 191 3.73 -9.51 -12.89
C SER A 191 4.65 -8.39 -12.37
N LEU A 192 4.28 -7.64 -11.32
CA LEU A 192 5.09 -6.51 -10.85
C LEU A 192 6.52 -6.94 -10.46
N PRO A 193 6.74 -8.05 -9.72
CA PRO A 193 8.09 -8.43 -9.32
C PRO A 193 9.03 -8.74 -10.49
N SER A 194 8.52 -9.25 -11.62
CA SER A 194 9.34 -9.50 -12.81
C SER A 194 9.75 -8.23 -13.54
N HIS A 195 9.05 -7.11 -13.30
CA HIS A 195 9.47 -5.75 -13.70
C HIS A 195 10.41 -5.11 -12.67
N GLY A 196 10.72 -5.82 -11.59
CA GLY A 196 11.52 -5.30 -10.48
C GLY A 196 10.77 -4.26 -9.66
N VAL A 197 9.44 -4.39 -9.52
CA VAL A 197 8.64 -3.58 -8.58
C VAL A 197 7.84 -4.48 -7.64
N VAL A 198 7.85 -4.16 -6.34
CA VAL A 198 6.85 -4.62 -5.36
C VAL A 198 6.05 -3.41 -4.93
N HIS A 199 4.72 -3.50 -4.93
CA HIS A 199 3.88 -2.34 -4.65
C HIS A 199 3.89 -1.98 -3.16
N ASN A 200 3.85 -2.99 -2.27
CA ASN A 200 4.01 -2.86 -0.82
C ASN A 200 2.95 -1.99 -0.11
N ASP A 201 1.90 -1.59 -0.82
CA ASP A 201 0.73 -0.84 -0.28
C ASP A 201 -0.53 -1.15 -1.09
N ILE A 202 -0.75 -2.44 -1.36
CA ILE A 202 -1.95 -2.90 -2.05
C ILE A 202 -3.14 -2.75 -1.10
N THR A 203 -3.99 -1.76 -1.34
CA THR A 203 -5.18 -1.49 -0.52
C THR A 203 -6.46 -1.45 -1.38
N LEU A 204 -7.63 -1.52 -0.73
CA LEU A 204 -8.93 -1.43 -1.40
C LEU A 204 -9.12 -0.07 -2.12
N THR A 205 -8.41 0.97 -1.70
CA THR A 205 -8.48 2.32 -2.31
C THR A 205 -7.48 2.50 -3.44
N ASN A 206 -6.45 1.66 -3.54
CA ASN A 206 -5.40 1.77 -4.56
C ASN A 206 -5.67 0.87 -5.77
N ILE A 207 -6.65 -0.04 -5.67
CA ILE A 207 -7.14 -0.86 -6.79
C ILE A 207 -8.40 -0.21 -7.36
N HIS A 208 -8.41 0.02 -8.67
CA HIS A 208 -9.51 0.68 -9.37
C HIS A 208 -10.00 -0.11 -10.57
N PHE A 209 -11.26 0.13 -10.95
CA PHE A 209 -11.90 -0.51 -12.10
C PHE A 209 -12.57 0.50 -13.01
N THR A 210 -12.49 0.27 -14.32
CA THR A 210 -13.03 1.17 -15.33
C THR A 210 -13.76 0.41 -16.46
N PRO A 211 -14.83 0.98 -17.05
CA PRO A 211 -15.57 2.16 -16.57
C PRO A 211 -16.33 1.85 -15.26
N PRO A 212 -16.72 2.87 -14.47
CA PRO A 212 -17.26 2.66 -13.12
C PRO A 212 -18.60 1.90 -13.08
N GLU A 213 -19.48 2.10 -14.07
CA GLU A 213 -20.81 1.48 -14.08
C GLU A 213 -20.78 0.02 -14.55
N ARG A 214 -19.84 -0.29 -15.46
CA ARG A 214 -19.66 -1.64 -16.00
C ARG A 214 -18.17 -1.92 -16.19
N PRO A 215 -17.45 -2.21 -15.09
CA PRO A 215 -16.05 -2.57 -15.11
C PRO A 215 -15.72 -3.60 -16.17
N VAL A 216 -14.66 -3.34 -16.94
CA VAL A 216 -14.07 -4.31 -17.88
C VAL A 216 -12.57 -4.45 -17.69
N ARG A 217 -11.97 -3.59 -16.86
CA ARG A 217 -10.53 -3.52 -16.63
C ARG A 217 -10.24 -3.08 -15.19
N GLY A 218 -9.36 -3.80 -14.51
CA GLY A 218 -8.72 -3.36 -13.28
C GLY A 218 -7.39 -2.65 -13.55
N PHE A 219 -7.02 -1.69 -12.70
CA PHE A 219 -5.70 -1.06 -12.69
C PHE A 219 -5.32 -0.66 -11.27
N ILE A 220 -4.04 -0.40 -11.05
CA ILE A 220 -3.46 -0.10 -9.74
C ILE A 220 -2.92 1.34 -9.72
N LEU A 221 -3.07 1.99 -8.58
CA LEU A 221 -2.63 3.36 -8.28
C LEU A 221 -1.66 3.36 -7.10
N ASP A 222 -0.96 4.50 -6.93
CA ASP A 222 -0.20 4.84 -5.72
C ASP A 222 1.00 3.92 -5.45
N PHE A 223 2.10 4.18 -6.17
CA PHE A 223 3.36 3.46 -5.96
C PHE A 223 4.29 4.21 -4.98
N GLY A 224 3.76 5.14 -4.18
CA GLY A 224 4.54 5.92 -3.22
C GLY A 224 5.23 5.09 -2.14
N CYS A 225 4.74 3.87 -1.88
CA CYS A 225 5.33 2.94 -0.91
C CYS A 225 6.08 1.77 -1.58
N SER A 226 6.25 1.82 -2.90
CA SER A 226 6.81 0.70 -3.65
C SER A 226 8.29 0.45 -3.35
N LEU A 227 8.71 -0.79 -3.57
CA LEU A 227 10.10 -1.19 -3.58
C LEU A 227 10.51 -1.41 -5.04
N VAL A 228 11.69 -0.93 -5.42
CA VAL A 228 12.24 -1.09 -6.76
C VAL A 228 13.53 -1.89 -6.67
N ARG A 229 13.57 -3.00 -7.41
CA ARG A 229 14.67 -3.97 -7.39
C ARG A 229 15.98 -3.34 -7.88
N GLU A 230 17.00 -3.47 -7.06
CA GLU A 230 18.40 -3.18 -7.36
C GLU A 230 19.13 -4.47 -7.78
N GLU A 231 20.26 -4.35 -8.47
CA GLU A 231 21.01 -5.49 -9.01
C GLU A 231 21.57 -6.43 -7.93
N VAL A 232 21.74 -5.91 -6.71
CA VAL A 232 22.30 -6.63 -5.56
C VAL A 232 21.24 -7.30 -4.69
N ASP A 233 19.97 -7.12 -5.00
CA ASP A 233 18.88 -7.67 -4.19
C ASP A 233 18.75 -9.19 -4.39
N ASP A 234 18.61 -9.90 -3.28
CA ASP A 234 18.43 -11.34 -3.24
C ASP A 234 17.11 -11.77 -3.91
N GLU A 235 17.16 -12.83 -4.72
CA GLU A 235 15.98 -13.31 -5.46
C GLU A 235 14.92 -13.91 -4.52
N GLU A 236 15.33 -14.63 -3.48
CA GLU A 236 14.39 -15.28 -2.56
C GLU A 236 13.63 -14.24 -1.74
N GLU A 237 14.35 -13.24 -1.22
CA GLU A 237 13.75 -12.08 -0.53
C GLU A 237 12.81 -11.31 -1.46
N TRP A 238 13.23 -11.05 -2.69
CA TRP A 238 12.43 -10.33 -3.68
C TRP A 238 11.11 -11.05 -4.00
N VAL A 239 11.18 -12.36 -4.22
CA VAL A 239 10.00 -13.21 -4.44
C VAL A 239 9.08 -13.20 -3.22
N LEU A 240 9.65 -13.31 -2.01
CA LEU A 240 8.88 -13.29 -0.77
C LEU A 240 8.06 -12.00 -0.63
N LEU A 241 8.66 -10.84 -0.88
CA LEU A 241 7.99 -9.55 -0.83
C LEU A 241 6.86 -9.46 -1.86
N GLY A 242 7.13 -9.83 -3.11
CA GLY A 242 6.11 -9.83 -4.17
C GLY A 242 4.92 -10.77 -3.87
N THR A 243 5.17 -11.91 -3.23
CA THR A 243 4.08 -12.83 -2.84
C THR A 243 3.18 -12.26 -1.74
N GLY A 244 3.66 -11.30 -0.95
CA GLY A 244 2.88 -10.59 0.06
C GLY A 244 1.72 -9.82 -0.55
N ASP A 245 2.02 -8.97 -1.54
CA ASP A 245 1.03 -8.18 -2.29
C ASP A 245 -0.02 -9.09 -2.95
N LEU A 246 0.44 -10.15 -3.64
CA LEU A 246 -0.45 -11.09 -4.32
C LEU A 246 -1.38 -11.83 -3.35
N ARG A 247 -0.85 -12.30 -2.22
CA ARG A 247 -1.65 -13.00 -1.19
C ARG A 247 -2.70 -12.08 -0.60
N TRP A 248 -2.33 -10.84 -0.33
CA TRP A 248 -3.23 -9.83 0.20
C TRP A 248 -4.34 -9.49 -0.80
N ALA A 249 -3.99 -9.29 -2.07
CA ALA A 249 -4.96 -9.04 -3.15
C ALA A 249 -5.96 -10.19 -3.33
N LYS A 250 -5.49 -11.44 -3.34
CA LYS A 250 -6.37 -12.63 -3.42
C LYS A 250 -7.38 -12.63 -2.28
N ARG A 251 -6.93 -12.42 -1.05
CA ARG A 251 -7.79 -12.35 0.13
C ARG A 251 -8.87 -11.28 0.00
N MET A 252 -8.53 -10.07 -0.46
CA MET A 252 -9.50 -8.98 -0.63
C MET A 252 -10.53 -9.24 -1.72
N LEU A 253 -10.16 -9.94 -2.79
CA LEU A 253 -11.05 -10.27 -3.90
C LEU A 253 -11.98 -11.46 -3.61
N GLU A 254 -11.61 -12.33 -2.67
CA GLU A 254 -12.40 -13.49 -2.25
C GLU A 254 -13.33 -13.18 -1.08
N ASP A 255 -12.89 -12.35 -0.14
CA ASP A 255 -13.60 -12.09 1.10
C ASP A 255 -14.54 -10.86 0.97
N GLU A 256 -15.84 -11.13 0.81
CA GLU A 256 -16.85 -10.06 0.77
C GLU A 256 -16.98 -9.32 2.12
N SER A 257 -16.65 -9.98 3.24
CA SER A 257 -16.76 -9.36 4.56
C SER A 257 -15.70 -8.28 4.78
N ILE A 258 -14.51 -8.42 4.17
CA ILE A 258 -13.49 -7.37 4.18
C ILE A 258 -14.01 -6.09 3.49
N ARG A 259 -14.87 -6.24 2.48
CA ARG A 259 -15.46 -5.12 1.74
C ARG A 259 -16.68 -4.52 2.45
N GLN A 260 -17.52 -5.36 3.06
CA GLN A 260 -18.77 -4.92 3.71
C GLN A 260 -18.59 -4.43 5.16
N SER A 261 -17.54 -4.84 5.86
CA SER A 261 -17.30 -4.47 7.26
C SER A 261 -16.96 -2.99 7.48
N ARG A 262 -16.67 -2.25 6.41
CA ARG A 262 -16.35 -0.83 6.48
C ARG A 262 -17.62 -0.02 6.23
N VAL A 263 -18.09 0.64 7.29
CA VAL A 263 -19.23 1.56 7.28
C VAL A 263 -19.10 2.49 6.06
N PRO A 264 -20.13 2.61 5.20
CA PRO A 264 -20.09 3.52 4.07
C PRO A 264 -19.72 4.91 4.58
N ARG A 265 -18.59 5.47 4.12
CA ARG A 265 -18.32 6.89 4.34
C ARG A 265 -19.46 7.61 3.64
N SER A 266 -20.38 8.18 4.42
CA SER A 266 -21.48 8.99 3.89
C SER A 266 -20.85 9.97 2.92
N ARG A 267 -21.16 9.84 1.61
CA ARG A 267 -20.62 10.72 0.59
C ARG A 267 -20.84 12.14 1.07
N PHE A 268 -19.76 12.86 1.33
CA PHE A 268 -19.81 14.30 1.52
C PHE A 268 -20.41 14.86 0.23
N GLN A 269 -21.71 15.15 0.24
CA GLN A 269 -22.33 15.94 -0.81
C GLN A 269 -21.72 17.32 -0.70
N LEU A 270 -20.81 17.64 -1.62
CA LEU A 270 -20.32 19.01 -1.75
C LEU A 270 -21.55 19.91 -1.98
N PRO A 271 -21.73 20.98 -1.19
CA PRO A 271 -22.83 21.91 -1.39
C PRO A 271 -22.76 22.47 -2.81
N THR A 272 -23.88 22.38 -3.53
CA THR A 272 -24.09 22.92 -4.89
C THR A 272 -24.18 24.43 -4.91
#